data_AF-A0AAJ0EH67-F1
#
_entry.id   AF-A0AAJ0EH67-F1
#
_cell.length_a   1.000
_cell.length_b   1.000
_cell.length_c   1.000
_cell.angle_alpha   90.00
_cell.angle_beta   90.00
_cell.angle_gamma   90.00
#
_symmetry.space_group_name_H-M   'P 1'
#
loop_
_entity.id
_entity.type
_entity.pdbx_description
1 polymer ?
#
loop_
_entity_poly.entity_id
_entity_poly.type
_entity_poly.pdbx_seq_one_letter_code
_entity_poly.pdbx_strand_id
1 'polypeptide(L)'
;MFDFLLEDLDEDKTEPETVEAYRIAVDSLDKIERSALQRDLLRFPAHVPPRLVELLEAQDPRTLAIVGYFFMLLRRATHLWWAQGAAEKEFDGVMSFLPREWWAKMAWAIKEFDWTES
;
A
#
# COMPACT_ATOMS: atom_id res chain seq x y z
N MET A 1 8.09 -4.21 -9.30
CA MET A 1 6.97 -5.20 -9.23
C MET A 1 5.66 -4.52 -8.86
N PHE A 2 5.69 -3.51 -7.99
CA PHE A 2 4.53 -2.66 -7.66
C PHE A 2 4.38 -1.42 -8.56
N ASP A 3 5.16 -1.30 -9.63
CA ASP A 3 5.15 -0.13 -10.54
C ASP A 3 3.79 0.13 -11.20
N PHE A 4 2.93 -0.90 -11.29
CA PHE A 4 1.56 -0.76 -11.78
C PHE A 4 0.69 0.20 -10.94
N LEU A 5 1.10 0.50 -9.70
CA LEU A 5 0.46 1.51 -8.84
C LEU A 5 0.75 2.95 -9.31
N LEU A 6 1.81 3.14 -10.10
CA LEU A 6 2.18 4.42 -10.70
C LEU A 6 1.66 4.59 -12.12
N GLU A 7 1.10 3.54 -12.72
CA GLU A 7 0.41 3.64 -14.01
C GLU A 7 -0.67 4.72 -13.95
N ASP A 8 -0.85 5.41 -15.07
CA ASP A 8 -1.84 6.48 -15.24
C ASP A 8 -1.60 7.71 -14.34
N LEU A 9 -0.43 7.82 -13.69
CA LEU A 9 0.00 9.04 -13.00
C LEU A 9 0.38 10.12 -14.02
N ASP A 10 -0.40 11.20 -14.04
CA ASP A 10 -0.07 12.42 -14.79
C ASP A 10 0.95 13.24 -13.98
N GLU A 11 2.24 12.98 -14.19
CA GLU A 11 3.32 13.66 -13.47
C GLU A 11 3.37 15.17 -13.76
N ASP A 12 2.90 15.60 -14.93
CA ASP A 12 2.88 17.02 -15.31
C ASP A 12 1.82 17.80 -14.53
N LYS A 13 0.76 17.13 -14.07
CA LYS A 13 -0.33 17.71 -13.26
C LYS A 13 -0.22 17.41 -11.77
N THR A 14 0.74 16.60 -11.36
CA THR A 14 0.90 16.18 -9.97
C THR A 14 2.06 16.94 -9.34
N GLU A 15 1.87 17.42 -8.11
CA GLU A 15 2.92 18.11 -7.37
C GLU A 15 4.18 17.21 -7.29
N PRO A 16 5.39 17.74 -7.57
CA PRO A 16 6.62 16.94 -7.62
C PRO A 16 6.88 16.13 -6.35
N GLU A 17 6.56 16.71 -5.18
CA GLU A 17 6.69 16.03 -3.89
C GLU A 17 5.75 14.83 -3.76
N THR A 18 4.55 14.91 -4.37
CA THR A 18 3.58 13.80 -4.38
C THR A 18 4.05 12.68 -5.30
N VAL A 19 4.58 13.01 -6.48
CA VAL A 19 5.19 12.03 -7.39
C VAL A 19 6.33 11.29 -6.69
N GLU A 20 7.21 12.03 -6.02
CA GLU A 20 8.34 11.45 -5.29
C GLU A 20 7.87 10.58 -4.12
N ALA A 21 6.85 11.02 -3.37
CA ALA A 21 6.28 10.24 -2.28
C ALA A 21 5.74 8.88 -2.74
N TYR A 22 5.03 8.85 -3.88
CA TYR A 22 4.56 7.60 -4.47
C TYR A 22 5.72 6.69 -4.89
N ARG A 23 6.73 7.23 -5.58
CA ARG A 23 7.89 6.44 -6.01
C ARG A 23 8.63 5.82 -4.84
N ILE A 24 8.93 6.60 -3.80
CA ILE A 24 9.60 6.10 -2.59
C ILE A 24 8.78 4.98 -1.93
N ALA A 25 7.46 5.14 -1.84
CA ALA A 25 6.60 4.14 -1.24
C ALA A 25 6.55 2.84 -2.06
N VAL A 26 6.36 2.95 -3.38
CA VAL A 26 6.36 1.80 -4.31
C VAL A 26 7.70 1.07 -4.29
N ASP A 27 8.82 1.78 -4.35
CA ASP A 27 10.16 1.21 -4.22
C ASP A 27 10.36 0.47 -2.89
N SER A 28 9.73 0.96 -1.83
CA SER A 28 9.80 0.34 -0.50
C SER A 28 9.01 -0.97 -0.45
N LEU A 29 7.82 -1.03 -1.07
CA LEU A 29 7.08 -2.30 -1.24
C LEU A 29 7.91 -3.32 -2.02
N ASP A 30 8.56 -2.85 -3.08
CA ASP A 30 9.40 -3.66 -3.95
C ASP A 30 10.62 -4.23 -3.22
N LYS A 31 11.21 -3.45 -2.31
CA LYS A 31 12.30 -3.90 -1.42
C LYS A 31 11.81 -4.91 -0.39
N ILE A 32 10.66 -4.67 0.23
CA ILE A 32 10.06 -5.57 1.21
C ILE A 32 9.77 -6.92 0.58
N GLU A 33 9.12 -6.95 -0.58
CA GLU A 33 8.75 -8.20 -1.24
C GLU A 33 9.97 -9.01 -1.70
N ARG A 34 11.08 -8.34 -2.03
CA ARG A 34 12.36 -9.00 -2.31
C ARG A 34 13.12 -9.46 -1.06
N SER A 35 12.73 -8.98 0.13
CA SER A 35 13.45 -9.23 1.37
C SER A 35 12.63 -10.12 2.31
N ALA A 36 13.20 -11.26 2.71
CA ALA A 36 12.57 -12.15 3.69
C ALA A 36 12.70 -11.65 5.15
N LEU A 37 12.89 -10.34 5.38
CA LEU A 37 13.30 -9.79 6.67
C LEU A 37 12.25 -8.86 7.28
N GLN A 38 11.79 -9.20 8.49
CA GLN A 38 10.83 -8.40 9.30
C GLN A 38 11.18 -6.92 9.42
N ARG A 39 12.49 -6.60 9.49
CA ARG A 39 12.95 -5.22 9.67
C ARG A 39 12.52 -4.31 8.51
N ASP A 40 12.35 -4.84 7.31
CA ASP A 40 12.02 -4.03 6.14
C ASP A 40 10.53 -3.67 6.11
N LEU A 41 9.67 -4.55 6.64
CA LEU A 41 8.26 -4.23 6.89
C LEU A 41 8.11 -3.08 7.90
N LEU A 42 8.91 -3.09 8.98
CA LEU A 42 8.90 -2.01 9.97
C LEU A 42 9.53 -0.71 9.44
N ARG A 43 10.39 -0.79 8.42
CA ARG A 43 11.00 0.41 7.82
C ARG A 43 10.00 1.23 7.04
N PHE A 44 9.02 0.61 6.39
CA PHE A 44 8.03 1.33 5.59
C PHE A 44 7.34 2.45 6.38
N PRO A 45 6.57 2.18 7.46
CA PRO A 45 5.91 3.24 8.22
C PRO A 45 6.89 4.24 8.86
N ALA A 46 8.14 3.84 9.09
CA ALA A 46 9.17 4.71 9.66
C ALA A 46 9.86 5.64 8.65
N HIS A 47 9.81 5.35 7.34
CA HIS A 47 10.57 6.06 6.31
C HIS A 47 9.72 6.58 5.15
N VAL A 48 8.40 6.32 5.16
CA VAL A 48 7.52 6.95 4.17
C VAL A 48 7.58 8.47 4.29
N PRO A 49 7.59 9.21 3.16
CA PRO A 49 7.62 10.67 3.19
C PRO A 49 6.39 11.23 3.91
N PRO A 50 6.51 12.36 4.64
CA PRO A 50 5.38 13.01 5.32
C PRO A 50 4.21 13.28 4.36
N ARG A 51 4.52 13.64 3.11
CA ARG A 51 3.53 13.86 2.06
C ARG A 51 2.63 12.65 1.80
N LEU A 52 3.15 11.43 1.93
CA LEU A 52 2.34 10.22 1.78
C LEU A 52 1.31 10.08 2.91
N VAL A 53 1.66 10.52 4.12
CA VAL A 53 0.75 10.51 5.27
C VAL A 53 -0.39 11.51 5.06
N GLU A 54 -0.08 12.72 4.58
CA GLU A 54 -1.09 13.73 4.24
C GLU A 54 -2.07 13.22 3.18
N LEU A 55 -1.57 12.53 2.15
CA LEU A 55 -2.39 11.94 1.10
C LEU A 55 -3.26 10.79 1.62
N LEU A 56 -2.73 9.98 2.55
CA LEU A 56 -3.48 8.92 3.21
C LEU A 56 -4.64 9.50 4.04
N GLU A 57 -4.39 10.56 4.80
CA GLU A 57 -5.42 11.29 5.56
C GLU A 57 -6.47 11.92 4.64
N ALA A 58 -6.06 12.40 3.47
CA ALA A 58 -6.94 12.90 2.42
C ALA A 58 -7.66 11.80 1.62
N GLN A 59 -7.46 10.53 1.98
CA GLN A 59 -8.05 9.36 1.31
C GLN A 59 -7.72 9.31 -0.19
N ASP A 60 -6.51 9.76 -0.56
CA ASP A 60 -6.02 9.68 -1.92
C ASP A 60 -6.04 8.22 -2.41
N PRO A 61 -6.75 7.91 -3.52
CA PRO A 61 -6.93 6.53 -3.96
C PRO A 61 -5.63 5.78 -4.26
N ARG A 62 -4.62 6.46 -4.84
CA ARG A 62 -3.32 5.85 -5.12
C ARG A 62 -2.58 5.51 -3.82
N THR A 63 -2.61 6.43 -2.85
CA THR A 63 -2.02 6.20 -1.53
C THR A 63 -2.68 5.04 -0.80
N LEU A 64 -4.02 4.99 -0.81
CA LEU A 64 -4.78 3.88 -0.26
C LEU A 64 -4.38 2.55 -0.90
N ALA A 65 -4.24 2.49 -2.22
CA ALA A 65 -3.79 1.29 -2.92
C ALA A 65 -2.37 0.85 -2.50
N ILE A 66 -1.42 1.80 -2.44
CA ILE A 66 -0.04 1.54 -1.97
C ILE A 66 -0.04 0.97 -0.55
N VAL A 67 -0.79 1.60 0.36
CA VAL A 67 -0.92 1.15 1.76
C VAL A 67 -1.62 -0.21 1.86
N GLY A 68 -2.63 -0.47 1.04
CA GLY A 68 -3.27 -1.79 0.94
C GLY A 68 -2.28 -2.89 0.55
N TYR A 69 -1.38 -2.62 -0.39
CA TYR A 69 -0.31 -3.55 -0.73
C TYR A 69 0.73 -3.71 0.37
N PHE A 70 1.02 -2.67 1.15
CA PHE A 70 1.82 -2.82 2.37
C PHE A 70 1.16 -3.81 3.35
N PHE A 71 -0.15 -3.70 3.60
CA PHE A 71 -0.85 -4.65 4.48
C PHE A 71 -0.86 -6.08 3.92
N MET A 72 -0.95 -6.24 2.60
CA MET A 72 -0.80 -7.56 1.96
C MET A 72 0.57 -8.19 2.27
N LEU A 73 1.65 -7.41 2.15
CA LEU A 73 3.00 -7.87 2.52
C LEU A 73 3.10 -8.19 4.01
N LEU A 74 2.45 -7.39 4.85
CA LEU A 74 2.39 -7.61 6.29
C LEU A 74 1.62 -8.90 6.65
N ARG A 75 0.53 -9.22 5.96
CA ARG A 75 -0.21 -10.48 6.12
C ARG A 75 0.64 -11.70 5.72
N ARG A 76 1.38 -11.61 4.62
CA ARG A 76 2.28 -12.69 4.16
C ARG A 76 3.43 -12.97 5.13
N ALA A 77 3.75 -12.01 6.00
CA ALA A 77 4.77 -12.13 7.02
C ALA A 77 4.32 -12.95 8.24
N THR A 78 3.99 -14.24 8.05
CA THR A 78 3.36 -15.13 9.04
C THR A 78 4.07 -15.22 10.40
N HIS A 79 5.38 -14.98 10.45
CA HIS A 79 6.18 -14.90 11.68
C HIS A 79 5.90 -13.70 12.61
N LEU A 80 5.11 -12.70 12.19
CA LEU A 80 4.75 -11.53 13.00
C LEU A 80 3.40 -11.77 13.70
N TRP A 81 3.42 -12.38 14.87
CA TRP A 81 2.20 -12.71 15.64
C TRP A 81 1.32 -11.50 15.97
N TRP A 82 1.92 -10.32 16.19
CA TRP A 82 1.18 -9.10 16.50
C TRP A 82 0.52 -8.46 15.27
N ALA A 83 0.96 -8.82 14.07
CA ALA A 83 0.41 -8.32 12.81
C ALA A 83 -0.73 -9.18 12.27
N GLN A 84 -0.83 -10.44 12.74
CA GLN A 84 -1.93 -11.34 12.40
C GLN A 84 -3.25 -10.76 12.91
N GLY A 85 -4.24 -10.63 12.02
CA GLY A 85 -5.54 -10.01 12.32
C GLY A 85 -5.56 -8.49 12.18
N ALA A 86 -4.44 -7.82 12.47
CA ALA A 86 -4.32 -6.38 12.26
C ALA A 86 -4.30 -6.04 10.77
N ALA A 87 -3.52 -6.78 9.97
CA ALA A 87 -3.44 -6.55 8.52
C ALA A 87 -4.81 -6.70 7.83
N GLU A 88 -5.63 -7.67 8.23
CA GLU A 88 -6.99 -7.88 7.71
C GLU A 88 -7.89 -6.69 7.99
N LYS A 89 -7.90 -6.21 9.24
CA LYS A 89 -8.75 -5.09 9.65
C LYS A 89 -8.35 -3.80 8.95
N GLU A 90 -7.06 -3.53 8.84
CA GLU A 90 -6.57 -2.34 8.17
C GLU A 90 -6.80 -2.40 6.64
N PHE A 91 -6.64 -3.58 6.02
CA PHE A 91 -6.95 -3.78 4.61
C PHE A 91 -8.44 -3.60 4.31
N ASP A 92 -9.33 -4.09 5.18
CA ASP A 92 -10.77 -3.84 5.07
C ASP A 92 -11.10 -2.34 5.12
N GLY A 93 -10.46 -1.62 6.04
CA GLY A 93 -10.54 -0.16 6.12
C GLY A 93 -10.10 0.52 4.81
N VAL A 94 -8.95 0.13 4.25
CA VAL A 94 -8.47 0.64 2.96
C VAL A 94 -9.50 0.39 1.86
N MET A 95 -9.99 -0.84 1.71
CA MET A 95 -10.96 -1.20 0.67
C MET A 95 -12.29 -0.48 0.83
N SER A 96 -12.71 -0.16 2.07
CA SER A 96 -13.94 0.60 2.34
C SER A 96 -13.90 2.06 1.86
N PHE A 97 -12.72 2.67 1.82
CA PHE A 97 -12.52 4.04 1.32
C PHE A 97 -12.09 4.09 -0.14
N LEU A 98 -11.56 2.98 -0.67
CA LEU A 98 -10.99 2.94 -2.00
C LEU A 98 -12.10 2.94 -3.08
N PRO A 99 -12.09 3.90 -4.02
CA PRO A 99 -13.05 3.92 -5.13
C PRO A 99 -12.99 2.63 -5.97
N ARG A 100 -14.16 2.18 -6.44
CA ARG A 100 -14.31 0.91 -7.16
C ARG A 100 -13.44 0.79 -8.42
N GLU A 101 -13.13 1.89 -9.08
CA GLU A 101 -12.22 1.93 -10.24
C GLU A 101 -10.81 1.41 -9.93
N TRP A 102 -10.36 1.50 -8.67
CA TRP A 102 -9.06 1.00 -8.23
C TRP A 102 -9.05 -0.49 -7.89
N TRP A 103 -10.23 -1.11 -7.76
CA TRP A 103 -10.32 -2.51 -7.31
C TRP A 103 -9.66 -3.49 -8.29
N ALA A 104 -9.65 -3.17 -9.59
CA ALA A 104 -8.92 -3.95 -10.58
C ALA A 104 -7.40 -3.94 -10.31
N LYS A 105 -6.83 -2.78 -9.94
CA LYS A 105 -5.42 -2.68 -9.53
C LYS A 105 -5.16 -3.37 -8.18
N MET A 106 -6.19 -3.56 -7.35
CA MET A 106 -6.11 -4.28 -6.08
C MET A 106 -6.39 -5.79 -6.18
N ALA A 107 -6.66 -6.33 -7.37
CA ALA A 107 -7.09 -7.72 -7.54
C ALA A 107 -6.13 -8.75 -6.92
N TRP A 108 -4.82 -8.48 -6.95
CA TRP A 108 -3.84 -9.35 -6.29
C TRP A 108 -3.99 -9.33 -4.77
N ALA A 109 -4.01 -8.14 -4.15
CA ALA A 109 -4.20 -8.03 -2.70
C ALA A 109 -5.55 -8.60 -2.25
N ILE A 110 -6.64 -8.33 -2.97
CA ILE A 110 -7.98 -8.89 -2.68
C ILE A 110 -7.92 -10.42 -2.62
N LYS A 111 -7.23 -11.05 -3.58
CA LYS A 111 -7.04 -12.50 -3.61
C LYS A 111 -6.22 -13.00 -2.42
N GLU A 112 -5.13 -12.33 -2.06
CA GLU A 112 -4.30 -12.70 -0.91
C GLU A 112 -5.06 -12.62 0.41
N PHE A 113 -5.99 -11.66 0.53
CA PHE A 113 -6.83 -11.49 1.70
C PHE A 113 -8.06 -12.40 1.74
N ASP A 114 -8.41 -13.06 0.63
CA ASP A 114 -9.74 -13.66 0.40
C ASP A 114 -10.87 -12.64 0.70
N TRP A 115 -10.63 -11.38 0.35
CA TRP A 115 -11.53 -10.27 0.69
C TRP A 115 -12.78 -10.29 -0.19
N THR A 116 -13.93 -10.07 0.44
CA THR A 116 -15.23 -9.93 -0.21
C THR A 116 -15.88 -8.65 0.25
N GLU A 117 -16.56 -7.93 -0.65
CA GLU A 117 -17.37 -6.77 -0.27
C GLU A 117 -18.45 -7.21 0.74
N SER A 118 -18.40 -6.60 1.92
CA SER A 118 -19.25 -6.89 3.08
C SER A 118 -20.61 -6.19 3.03
#